data_AF-A0A957IBZ9-F1
#
_entry.id   AF-A0A957IBZ9-F1
#
_cell.length_a   1.000
_cell.length_b   1.000
_cell.length_c   1.000
_cell.angle_alpha   90.00
_cell.angle_beta   90.00
_cell.angle_gamma   90.00
#
_symmetry.space_group_name_H-M   'P 1'
#
loop_
_entity.id
_entity.type
_entity.pdbx_description
1 polymer ?
#
loop_
_entity_poly.entity_id
_entity_poly.type
_entity_poly.pdbx_seq_one_letter_code
_entity_poly.pdbx_strand_id
1 'polypeptide(L)'
;MSLQGDRQNAYTTTPGLSDNYIKGSLQLLSWILIHPSAWKNNIQNSDSSLDAYLCLAVLKRRHWRKVQIRQLFAYLSLLLIATGLAATLFSLIQVVPNWGLWAGILLGFLVALAISLLVTIPSGLLAGMVALLFLPILLGDGTTLLVDVLLDYKLGLFFGVLAGVSSLAVVNLGEIRFEDALVAQIGGTILGLLAMMVVAAFFAGLLGLVTIAWQRGIVGEQLVTFIVVFVIILFFYVLIWLRTASKPIRLSLILLVLLVATLLTTFDGRAGYGVHMGGRRLLVNSVMIFTASFLILYALAFTITYRIAGPRPAALTALIAGQAIHLLIGFTFSLYAWPTQLLISFAAALLIFSASWWRPLLTFPIQSAWHTFLWQSDQGRGATAVPLYHHHSAFWDDLQTRPWPGLDEHLVLVLERWPEEGQRALDYLLNSPQRWAARTAQIEIDARLLAAIADVEALAQMHIRLGSSNFAGP
;
A
#
# COMPACT_ATOMS: atom_id res chain seq x y z
N MET A 1 8.69 1.96 29.87
CA MET A 1 9.43 2.67 28.81
C MET A 1 9.95 3.96 29.42
N SER A 2 11.28 4.17 29.44
CA SER A 2 11.84 5.43 29.93
C SER A 2 11.56 6.53 28.90
N LEU A 3 11.23 7.74 29.35
CA LEU A 3 10.98 8.90 28.49
C LEU A 3 12.15 9.21 27.53
N GLN A 4 13.35 8.71 27.83
CA GLN A 4 14.54 8.88 27.00
C GLN A 4 14.54 7.96 25.76
N GLY A 5 14.00 6.73 25.88
CA GLY A 5 13.90 5.81 24.75
C GLY A 5 12.93 6.30 23.68
N ASP A 6 11.80 6.88 24.09
CA ASP A 6 10.82 7.44 23.15
C ASP A 6 11.38 8.62 22.36
N ARG A 7 12.26 9.44 22.96
CA ARG A 7 12.92 10.57 22.25
C ARG A 7 13.96 10.12 21.25
N GLN A 8 14.75 9.09 21.57
CA GLN A 8 15.69 8.54 20.60
C GLN A 8 14.96 7.94 19.39
N ASN A 9 13.75 7.42 19.60
CA ASN A 9 12.92 6.87 18.54
C ASN A 9 12.25 7.93 17.64
N ALA A 10 12.18 9.19 18.05
CA ALA A 10 11.52 10.24 17.26
C ALA A 10 12.43 10.84 16.16
N TYR A 11 13.74 10.92 16.40
CA TYR A 11 14.71 11.46 15.43
C TYR A 11 15.47 10.36 14.69
N THR A 12 14.78 9.26 14.41
CA THR A 12 15.38 8.16 13.64
C THR A 12 14.48 7.81 12.49
N THR A 13 15.10 7.50 11.37
CA THR A 13 14.41 6.93 10.21
C THR A 13 14.07 5.45 10.42
N THR A 14 14.48 4.88 11.57
CA THR A 14 14.24 3.48 11.97
C THR A 14 13.55 3.41 13.34
N PRO A 15 12.35 3.98 13.52
CA PRO A 15 11.64 3.86 14.78
C PRO A 15 11.41 2.38 15.11
N GLY A 16 11.66 1.98 16.35
CA GLY A 16 11.36 0.63 16.82
C GLY A 16 9.86 0.34 16.75
N LEU A 17 9.50 -0.90 16.43
CA LEU A 17 8.11 -1.35 16.55
C LEU A 17 7.71 -1.40 18.02
N SER A 18 6.51 -0.91 18.34
CA SER A 18 5.98 -0.99 19.70
C SER A 18 5.78 -2.44 20.15
N ASP A 19 6.20 -2.78 21.36
CA ASP A 19 5.97 -4.09 21.99
C ASP A 19 4.47 -4.45 22.11
N ASN A 20 3.60 -3.44 22.13
CA ASN A 20 2.16 -3.65 22.13
C ASN A 20 1.65 -3.94 20.71
N TYR A 21 1.04 -5.11 20.52
CA TYR A 21 0.53 -5.56 19.22
C TYR A 21 -0.46 -4.59 18.55
N ILE A 22 -1.34 -3.93 19.32
CA ILE A 22 -2.32 -2.98 18.75
C ILE A 22 -1.60 -1.70 18.30
N LYS A 23 -0.76 -1.13 19.18
CA LYS A 23 0.00 0.08 18.84
C LYS A 23 0.96 -0.16 17.68
N GLY A 24 1.70 -1.28 17.68
CA GLY A 24 2.61 -1.64 16.60
C GLY A 24 1.90 -1.91 15.28
N SER A 25 0.69 -2.45 15.32
CA SER A 25 -0.16 -2.62 14.13
C SER A 25 -0.57 -1.26 13.53
N LEU A 26 -1.05 -0.34 14.36
CA LEU A 26 -1.39 1.02 13.92
C LEU A 26 -0.15 1.79 13.44
N GLN A 27 1.00 1.56 14.08
CA GLN A 27 2.29 2.13 13.68
C GLN A 27 2.73 1.60 12.30
N LEU A 28 2.56 0.31 12.00
CA LEU A 28 2.83 -0.21 10.65
C LEU A 28 1.90 0.39 9.60
N LEU A 29 0.62 0.55 9.93
CA LEU A 29 -0.32 1.20 9.02
C LEU A 29 0.06 2.66 8.76
N SER A 30 0.47 3.39 9.81
CA SER A 30 0.96 4.76 9.66
C SER A 30 2.28 4.82 8.89
N TRP A 31 3.18 3.84 9.02
CA TRP A 31 4.38 3.77 8.19
C TRP A 31 4.04 3.58 6.71
N ILE A 32 3.12 2.67 6.39
CA ILE A 32 2.72 2.44 5.00
C ILE A 32 2.06 3.68 4.38
N LEU A 33 1.21 4.37 5.16
CA LEU A 33 0.42 5.49 4.65
C LEU A 33 1.15 6.83 4.72
N ILE A 34 1.91 7.09 5.77
CA ILE A 34 2.41 8.43 6.15
C ILE A 34 3.94 8.46 6.24
N HIS A 35 4.57 7.41 6.75
CA HIS A 35 6.01 7.33 7.01
C HIS A 35 6.70 6.17 6.28
N PRO A 36 6.67 6.13 4.93
CA PRO A 36 7.19 5.01 4.14
C PRO A 36 8.69 4.75 4.34
N SER A 37 9.49 5.76 4.73
CA SER A 37 10.90 5.56 5.04
C SER A 37 11.09 4.66 6.27
N ALA A 38 10.26 4.81 7.30
CA ALA A 38 10.28 3.95 8.49
C ALA A 38 9.99 2.49 8.12
N TRP A 39 9.01 2.24 7.24
CA TRP A 39 8.78 0.90 6.70
C TRP A 39 10.04 0.35 6.00
N LYS A 40 10.58 1.12 5.05
CA LYS A 40 11.76 0.69 4.27
C LYS A 40 12.93 0.34 5.19
N ASN A 41 13.28 1.22 6.11
CA ASN A 41 14.43 1.02 6.96
C ASN A 41 14.19 -0.10 7.99
N ASN A 42 12.95 -0.30 8.47
CA ASN A 42 12.62 -1.44 9.32
C ASN A 42 12.81 -2.79 8.60
N ILE A 43 12.42 -2.88 7.32
CA ILE A 43 12.66 -4.06 6.49
C ILE A 43 14.16 -4.29 6.27
N GLN A 44 14.90 -3.24 5.91
CA GLN A 44 16.35 -3.33 5.66
C GLN A 44 17.16 -3.65 6.93
N ASN A 45 16.75 -3.14 8.08
CA ASN A 45 17.35 -3.48 9.37
C ASN A 45 17.08 -4.93 9.77
N SER A 46 15.90 -5.45 9.43
CA SER A 46 15.58 -6.86 9.66
C SER A 46 16.45 -7.77 8.80
N ASP A 47 16.67 -7.40 7.54
CA ASP A 47 17.58 -8.08 6.62
C ASP A 47 17.95 -7.15 5.47
N SER A 48 19.23 -6.79 5.35
CA SER A 48 19.71 -5.87 4.31
C SER A 48 19.55 -6.42 2.88
N SER A 49 19.27 -7.72 2.73
CA SER A 49 18.94 -8.32 1.43
C SER A 49 17.47 -8.16 1.01
N LEU A 50 16.62 -7.61 1.87
CA LEU A 50 15.20 -7.37 1.57
C LEU A 50 14.98 -5.94 1.05
N ASP A 51 14.22 -5.86 -0.04
CA ASP A 51 13.77 -4.59 -0.63
C ASP A 51 12.48 -4.09 0.07
N ALA A 52 12.23 -2.78 0.05
CA ALA A 52 11.00 -2.16 0.55
C ALA A 52 9.75 -2.71 -0.14
N TYR A 53 9.88 -3.14 -1.41
CA TYR A 53 8.84 -3.77 -2.23
C TYR A 53 8.72 -5.29 -1.99
N LEU A 54 9.06 -5.74 -0.79
CA LEU A 54 8.97 -7.13 -0.37
C LEU A 54 7.57 -7.70 -0.64
N CYS A 55 7.53 -8.85 -1.32
CA CYS A 55 6.34 -9.68 -1.45
C CYS A 55 6.58 -11.06 -0.83
N LEU A 56 5.50 -11.75 -0.44
CA LEU A 56 5.61 -13.06 0.23
C LEU A 56 6.33 -14.09 -0.63
N ALA A 57 6.22 -14.00 -1.96
CA ALA A 57 6.84 -14.96 -2.87
C ALA A 57 8.37 -14.93 -2.81
N VAL A 58 8.97 -13.77 -2.50
CA VAL A 58 10.43 -13.58 -2.42
C VAL A 58 10.99 -14.08 -1.08
N LEU A 59 10.15 -14.31 -0.07
CA LEU A 59 10.61 -14.72 1.26
C LEU A 59 11.14 -16.15 1.28
N LYS A 60 12.40 -16.30 1.67
CA LYS A 60 13.09 -17.59 1.87
C LYS A 60 12.88 -18.08 3.30
N ARG A 61 13.00 -19.40 3.52
CA ARG A 61 12.92 -20.04 4.86
C ARG A 61 13.84 -19.39 5.90
N ARG A 62 15.01 -18.86 5.49
CA ARG A 62 15.94 -18.14 6.37
C ARG A 62 15.35 -16.85 6.93
N HIS A 63 14.53 -16.12 6.17
CA HIS A 63 13.90 -14.87 6.61
C HIS A 63 12.84 -15.16 7.69
N TRP A 64 12.08 -16.25 7.54
CA TRP A 64 11.08 -16.70 8.52
C TRP A 64 11.67 -17.12 9.88
N ARG A 65 12.97 -17.42 9.95
CA ARG A 65 13.64 -17.71 11.23
C ARG A 65 13.95 -16.44 12.04
N LYS A 66 13.97 -15.27 11.39
CA LYS A 66 14.21 -13.98 12.07
C LYS A 66 12.98 -13.59 12.88
N VAL A 67 13.20 -13.20 14.14
CA VAL A 67 12.12 -12.82 15.07
C VAL A 67 11.38 -11.59 14.55
N GLN A 68 12.11 -10.60 14.03
CA GLN A 68 11.57 -9.34 13.53
C GLN A 68 10.57 -9.56 12.38
N ILE A 69 10.89 -10.45 11.43
CA ILE A 69 9.99 -10.78 10.32
C ILE A 69 8.73 -11.49 10.82
N ARG A 70 8.85 -12.41 11.79
CA ARG A 70 7.68 -13.08 12.39
C ARG A 70 6.78 -12.10 13.14
N GLN A 71 7.38 -11.19 13.89
CA GLN A 71 6.65 -10.12 14.58
C GLN A 71 5.92 -9.22 13.57
N LEU A 72 6.61 -8.77 12.52
CA LEU A 72 6.02 -7.99 11.42
C LEU A 72 4.75 -8.66 10.88
N PHE A 73 4.82 -9.96 10.55
CA PHE A 73 3.65 -10.71 10.08
C PHE A 73 2.54 -10.86 11.12
N ALA A 74 2.88 -10.97 12.41
CA ALA A 74 1.88 -10.99 13.47
C ALA A 74 1.10 -9.67 13.54
N TYR A 75 1.78 -8.52 13.48
CA TYR A 75 1.12 -7.21 13.45
C TYR A 75 0.24 -7.03 12.20
N LEU A 76 0.75 -7.38 11.01
CA LEU A 76 -0.01 -7.29 9.76
C LEU A 76 -1.25 -8.20 9.78
N SER A 77 -1.12 -9.41 10.32
CA SER A 77 -2.26 -10.33 10.46
C SER A 77 -3.29 -9.77 11.44
N LEU A 78 -2.86 -9.15 12.55
CA LEU A 78 -3.76 -8.52 13.50
C LEU A 78 -4.56 -7.38 12.87
N LEU A 79 -3.97 -6.56 12.00
CA LEU A 79 -4.70 -5.52 11.25
C LEU A 79 -5.82 -6.10 10.37
N LEU A 80 -5.53 -7.18 9.64
CA LEU A 80 -6.53 -7.82 8.79
C LEU A 80 -7.64 -8.46 9.63
N ILE A 81 -7.29 -9.12 10.74
CA ILE A 81 -8.27 -9.69 11.69
C ILE A 81 -9.13 -8.58 12.29
N ALA A 82 -8.54 -7.49 12.77
CA ALA A 82 -9.26 -6.36 13.32
C ALA A 82 -10.22 -5.73 12.30
N THR A 83 -9.79 -5.63 11.03
CA THR A 83 -10.65 -5.12 9.94
C THR A 83 -11.80 -6.08 9.63
N GLY A 84 -11.54 -7.40 9.60
CA GLY A 84 -12.59 -8.41 9.43
C GLY A 84 -13.59 -8.41 10.60
N LEU A 85 -13.12 -8.24 11.83
CA LEU A 85 -13.97 -8.07 13.01
C LEU A 85 -14.80 -6.79 12.93
N ALA A 86 -14.22 -5.67 12.51
CA ALA A 86 -14.95 -4.43 12.30
C ALA A 86 -16.03 -4.57 11.21
N ALA A 87 -15.73 -5.22 10.09
CA ALA A 87 -16.71 -5.55 9.05
C ALA A 87 -17.84 -6.44 9.59
N THR A 88 -17.49 -7.43 10.42
CA THR A 88 -18.46 -8.30 11.10
C THR A 88 -19.36 -7.50 12.02
N LEU A 89 -18.80 -6.68 12.92
CA LEU A 89 -19.57 -5.84 13.84
C LEU A 89 -20.49 -4.86 13.08
N PHE A 90 -19.98 -4.23 12.02
CA PHE A 90 -20.77 -3.34 11.17
C PHE A 90 -21.95 -4.07 10.52
N SER A 91 -21.73 -5.29 10.01
CA SER A 91 -22.80 -6.09 9.41
C SER A 91 -23.85 -6.58 10.43
N LEU A 92 -23.44 -6.84 11.67
CA LEU A 92 -24.35 -7.23 12.75
C LEU A 92 -25.29 -6.08 13.13
N ILE A 93 -24.81 -4.83 13.08
CA ILE A 93 -25.65 -3.63 13.30
C ILE A 93 -26.73 -3.52 12.23
N GLN A 94 -26.46 -3.96 11.00
CA GLN A 94 -27.43 -3.98 9.91
C GLN A 94 -28.46 -5.12 10.02
N VAL A 95 -28.42 -5.93 11.09
CA VAL A 95 -29.38 -7.02 11.41
C VAL A 95 -29.49 -8.10 10.33
N VAL A 96 -28.42 -8.35 9.58
CA VAL A 96 -28.41 -9.48 8.64
C VAL A 96 -27.15 -10.34 8.79
N PRO A 97 -27.15 -11.29 9.76
CA PRO A 97 -26.16 -12.35 9.77
C PRO A 97 -26.39 -13.22 8.54
N ASN A 98 -25.56 -13.03 7.52
CA ASN A 98 -25.78 -13.67 6.24
C ASN A 98 -24.49 -14.27 5.71
N TRP A 99 -24.58 -15.41 5.05
CA TRP A 99 -23.45 -16.10 4.42
C TRP A 99 -22.59 -15.19 3.50
N GLY A 100 -23.17 -14.12 2.93
CA GLY A 100 -22.44 -13.13 2.12
C GLY A 100 -21.35 -12.42 2.92
N LEU A 101 -21.56 -12.20 4.21
CA LEU A 101 -20.55 -11.68 5.12
C LEU A 101 -19.34 -12.61 5.21
N TRP A 102 -19.57 -13.89 5.53
CA TRP A 102 -18.49 -14.86 5.69
C TRP A 102 -17.72 -15.11 4.39
N ALA A 103 -18.45 -15.22 3.28
CA ALA A 103 -17.84 -15.33 1.95
C ALA A 103 -17.03 -14.08 1.59
N GLY A 104 -17.55 -12.88 1.89
CA GLY A 104 -16.87 -11.62 1.67
C GLY A 104 -15.61 -11.46 2.51
N ILE A 105 -15.66 -11.85 3.79
CA ILE A 105 -14.50 -11.87 4.69
C ILE A 105 -13.43 -12.82 4.17
N LEU A 106 -13.81 -14.06 3.85
CA LEU A 106 -12.88 -15.06 3.31
C LEU A 106 -12.20 -14.55 2.03
N LEU A 107 -13.00 -14.04 1.09
CA LEU A 107 -12.49 -13.50 -0.17
C LEU A 107 -11.62 -12.27 0.06
N GLY A 108 -11.93 -11.42 1.04
CA GLY A 108 -11.09 -10.28 1.43
C GLY A 108 -9.71 -10.70 1.93
N PHE A 109 -9.62 -11.74 2.77
CA PHE A 109 -8.34 -12.34 3.18
C PHE A 109 -7.58 -12.93 2.00
N LEU A 110 -8.27 -13.61 1.07
CA LEU A 110 -7.65 -14.16 -0.14
C LEU A 110 -7.08 -13.07 -1.04
N VAL A 111 -7.79 -11.93 -1.21
CA VAL A 111 -7.30 -10.75 -1.92
C VAL A 111 -6.04 -10.20 -1.24
N ALA A 112 -6.07 -10.06 0.09
CA ALA A 112 -4.94 -9.56 0.86
C ALA A 112 -3.69 -10.42 0.64
N LEU A 113 -3.87 -11.74 0.70
CA LEU A 113 -2.82 -12.73 0.53
C LEU A 113 -2.29 -12.74 -0.90
N ALA A 114 -3.17 -12.72 -1.90
CA ALA A 114 -2.80 -12.75 -3.31
C ALA A 114 -1.96 -11.53 -3.69
N ILE A 115 -2.38 -10.32 -3.32
CA ILE A 115 -1.62 -9.10 -3.62
C ILE A 115 -0.32 -9.05 -2.80
N SER A 116 -0.33 -9.48 -1.52
CA SER A 116 0.89 -9.59 -0.71
C SER A 116 1.90 -10.58 -1.31
N LEU A 117 1.41 -11.65 -1.93
CA LEU A 117 2.24 -12.67 -2.58
C LEU A 117 2.87 -12.16 -3.87
N LEU A 118 2.12 -11.44 -4.68
CA LEU A 118 2.50 -11.12 -6.05
C LEU A 118 3.08 -9.71 -6.23
N VAL A 119 2.58 -8.73 -5.48
CA VAL A 119 2.89 -7.30 -5.65
C VAL A 119 3.82 -6.83 -4.54
N THR A 120 3.27 -6.41 -3.41
CA THR A 120 3.99 -6.03 -2.19
C THR A 120 3.12 -6.30 -0.97
N ILE A 121 3.74 -6.54 0.18
CA ILE A 121 3.01 -6.74 1.46
C ILE A 121 2.16 -5.50 1.81
N PRO A 122 2.65 -4.25 1.74
CA PRO A 122 1.83 -3.07 2.02
C PRO A 122 0.62 -2.92 1.08
N SER A 123 0.79 -3.16 -0.23
CA SER A 123 -0.32 -3.17 -1.17
C SER A 123 -1.35 -4.21 -0.79
N GLY A 124 -0.92 -5.43 -0.45
CA GLY A 124 -1.84 -6.51 -0.08
C GLY A 124 -2.57 -6.27 1.23
N LEU A 125 -1.92 -5.65 2.22
CA LEU A 125 -2.58 -5.22 3.45
C LEU A 125 -3.72 -4.23 3.15
N LEU A 126 -3.43 -3.13 2.46
CA LEU A 126 -4.43 -2.08 2.17
C LEU A 126 -5.56 -2.60 1.28
N ALA A 127 -5.21 -3.40 0.26
CA ALA A 127 -6.18 -4.02 -0.64
C ALA A 127 -7.08 -5.02 0.10
N GLY A 128 -6.49 -5.81 1.00
CA GLY A 128 -7.21 -6.71 1.89
C GLY A 128 -8.21 -5.98 2.77
N MET A 129 -7.81 -4.86 3.37
CA MET A 129 -8.71 -4.04 4.20
C MET A 129 -9.90 -3.50 3.37
N VAL A 130 -9.65 -3.00 2.16
CA VAL A 130 -10.73 -2.58 1.25
C VAL A 130 -11.65 -3.75 0.93
N ALA A 131 -11.10 -4.91 0.57
CA ALA A 131 -11.89 -6.08 0.21
C ALA A 131 -12.71 -6.63 1.38
N LEU A 132 -12.16 -6.64 2.60
CA LEU A 132 -12.87 -7.03 3.82
C LEU A 132 -14.06 -6.11 4.13
N LEU A 133 -13.98 -4.82 3.78
CA LEU A 133 -15.07 -3.86 3.97
C LEU A 133 -16.11 -3.90 2.84
N PHE A 134 -15.68 -4.03 1.59
CA PHE A 134 -16.56 -3.93 0.41
C PHE A 134 -17.24 -5.24 0.03
N LEU A 135 -16.54 -6.38 0.09
CA LEU A 135 -17.09 -7.65 -0.41
C LEU A 135 -18.32 -8.13 0.39
N PRO A 136 -18.39 -7.98 1.73
CA PRO A 136 -19.63 -8.25 2.46
C PRO A 136 -20.82 -7.41 1.96
N ILE A 137 -20.57 -6.14 1.61
CA ILE A 137 -21.60 -5.22 1.11
C ILE A 137 -22.04 -5.64 -0.30
N LEU A 138 -21.10 -6.03 -1.16
CA LEU A 138 -21.38 -6.52 -2.52
C LEU A 138 -22.17 -7.83 -2.53
N LEU A 139 -21.85 -8.75 -1.63
CA LEU A 139 -22.53 -10.05 -1.53
C LEU A 139 -23.87 -9.95 -0.76
N GLY A 140 -24.10 -8.85 -0.07
CA GLY A 140 -25.38 -8.41 0.47
C GLY A 140 -25.99 -9.30 1.56
N ASP A 141 -27.27 -9.06 1.81
CA ASP A 141 -28.07 -9.63 2.90
C ASP A 141 -28.69 -11.01 2.58
N GLY A 142 -28.41 -11.53 1.38
CA GLY A 142 -28.80 -12.87 0.96
C GLY A 142 -29.97 -12.87 -0.01
N THR A 143 -30.63 -11.72 -0.17
CA THR A 143 -31.58 -11.47 -1.25
C THR A 143 -30.90 -10.99 -2.52
N THR A 144 -29.69 -10.43 -2.40
CA THR A 144 -28.88 -9.93 -3.52
C THR A 144 -28.59 -11.02 -4.53
N LEU A 145 -28.98 -10.76 -5.78
CA LEU A 145 -28.76 -11.61 -6.93
C LEU A 145 -27.56 -11.09 -7.74
N LEU A 146 -27.04 -11.91 -8.65
CA LEU A 146 -25.96 -11.48 -9.56
C LEU A 146 -26.37 -10.26 -10.38
N VAL A 147 -27.62 -10.21 -10.85
CA VAL A 147 -28.11 -9.11 -11.69
C VAL A 147 -28.06 -7.78 -10.95
N ASP A 148 -28.35 -7.78 -9.65
CA ASP A 148 -28.30 -6.58 -8.82
C ASP A 148 -26.87 -6.02 -8.78
N VAL A 149 -25.88 -6.90 -8.57
CA VAL A 149 -24.46 -6.51 -8.53
C VAL A 149 -23.93 -6.05 -9.90
N LEU A 150 -24.42 -6.64 -11.00
CA LEU A 150 -24.02 -6.23 -12.36
C LEU A 150 -24.58 -4.85 -12.73
N LEU A 151 -25.77 -4.50 -12.26
CA LEU A 151 -26.40 -3.21 -12.52
C LEU A 151 -25.94 -2.12 -11.55
N ASP A 152 -25.45 -2.49 -10.36
CA ASP A 152 -25.02 -1.58 -9.30
C ASP A 152 -23.60 -1.05 -9.53
N TYR A 153 -23.38 0.25 -9.33
CA TYR A 153 -22.07 0.91 -9.43
C TYR A 153 -21.03 0.42 -8.41
N LYS A 154 -21.46 -0.27 -7.35
CA LYS A 154 -20.58 -0.78 -6.28
C LYS A 154 -19.46 -1.65 -6.83
N LEU A 155 -19.68 -2.40 -7.92
CA LEU A 155 -18.65 -3.25 -8.51
C LEU A 155 -17.51 -2.43 -9.14
N GLY A 156 -17.85 -1.39 -9.90
CA GLY A 156 -16.87 -0.41 -10.42
C GLY A 156 -16.13 0.30 -9.30
N LEU A 157 -16.86 0.80 -8.29
CA LEU A 157 -16.25 1.45 -7.13
C LEU A 157 -15.28 0.51 -6.40
N PHE A 158 -15.65 -0.76 -6.18
CA PHE A 158 -14.80 -1.74 -5.52
C PHE A 158 -13.47 -1.95 -6.24
N PHE A 159 -13.48 -2.26 -7.54
CA PHE A 159 -12.25 -2.48 -8.29
C PHE A 159 -11.40 -1.21 -8.43
N GLY A 160 -12.05 -0.05 -8.53
CA GLY A 160 -11.38 1.25 -8.60
C GLY A 160 -10.64 1.56 -7.31
N VAL A 161 -11.32 1.42 -6.17
CA VAL A 161 -10.72 1.62 -4.84
C VAL A 161 -9.59 0.62 -4.61
N LEU A 162 -9.82 -0.66 -4.92
CA LEU A 162 -8.84 -1.73 -4.76
C LEU A 162 -7.55 -1.47 -5.56
N ALA A 163 -7.67 -1.07 -6.83
CA ALA A 163 -6.54 -0.70 -7.68
C ALA A 163 -5.84 0.58 -7.18
N GLY A 164 -6.62 1.58 -6.77
CA GLY A 164 -6.11 2.85 -6.25
C GLY A 164 -5.25 2.67 -5.00
N VAL A 165 -5.77 1.99 -3.97
CA VAL A 165 -5.03 1.80 -2.70
C VAL A 165 -3.79 0.93 -2.89
N SER A 166 -3.88 -0.11 -3.71
CA SER A 166 -2.75 -1.02 -3.98
C SER A 166 -1.60 -0.27 -4.64
N SER A 167 -1.93 0.59 -5.61
CA SER A 167 -0.96 1.36 -6.39
C SER A 167 -0.40 2.55 -5.59
N LEU A 168 -1.24 3.20 -4.78
CA LEU A 168 -0.81 4.24 -3.84
C LEU A 168 0.24 3.70 -2.86
N ALA A 169 0.03 2.49 -2.32
CA ALA A 169 1.00 1.86 -1.42
C ALA A 169 2.37 1.72 -2.08
N VAL A 170 2.42 1.24 -3.34
CA VAL A 170 3.70 1.11 -4.07
C VAL A 170 4.34 2.47 -4.30
N VAL A 171 3.57 3.47 -4.74
CA VAL A 171 4.11 4.81 -5.04
C VAL A 171 4.69 5.46 -3.80
N ASN A 172 4.01 5.35 -2.65
CA ASN A 172 4.48 5.90 -1.38
C ASN A 172 5.79 5.26 -0.92
N LEU A 173 5.98 3.96 -1.18
CA LEU A 173 7.23 3.26 -0.84
C LEU A 173 8.42 3.65 -1.74
N GLY A 174 8.17 4.30 -2.87
CA GLY A 174 9.22 4.65 -3.82
C GLY A 174 9.86 5.99 -3.54
N GLU A 175 11.18 6.00 -3.51
CA GLU A 175 11.98 7.23 -3.54
C GLU A 175 11.72 7.99 -4.85
N ILE A 176 11.49 9.31 -4.75
CA ILE A 176 11.55 10.18 -5.92
C ILE A 176 13.03 10.34 -6.28
N ARG A 177 13.56 9.42 -7.07
CA ARG A 177 14.83 9.67 -7.77
C ARG A 177 14.51 10.57 -8.95
N PHE A 178 14.75 11.86 -8.80
CA PHE A 178 14.63 12.82 -9.90
C PHE A 178 15.56 12.49 -11.07
N GLU A 179 16.56 11.64 -10.84
CA GLU A 179 17.51 11.13 -11.84
C GLU A 179 16.92 10.05 -12.76
N ASP A 180 15.83 9.39 -12.36
CA ASP A 180 15.16 8.44 -13.26
C ASP A 180 14.51 9.24 -14.38
N ALA A 181 15.13 9.23 -15.56
CA ALA A 181 14.65 9.96 -16.73
C ALA A 181 13.16 9.66 -16.94
N LEU A 182 12.33 10.72 -16.93
CA LEU A 182 10.89 10.66 -17.15
C LEU A 182 10.53 9.83 -18.41
N VAL A 183 11.41 9.86 -19.41
CA VAL A 183 11.33 9.03 -20.63
C VAL A 183 11.33 7.54 -20.33
N ALA A 184 12.19 7.05 -19.43
CA ALA A 184 12.23 5.63 -19.04
C ALA A 184 10.96 5.20 -18.30
N GLN A 185 10.40 6.09 -17.46
CA GLN A 185 9.15 5.81 -16.74
C GLN A 185 7.95 5.72 -17.70
N ILE A 186 7.84 6.68 -18.64
CA ILE A 186 6.79 6.68 -19.66
C ILE A 186 6.95 5.48 -20.60
N GLY A 187 8.15 5.27 -21.14
CA GLY A 187 8.44 4.16 -22.05
C GLY A 187 8.17 2.80 -21.42
N GLY A 188 8.58 2.63 -20.16
CA GLY A 188 8.26 1.46 -19.35
C GLY A 188 6.78 1.19 -19.16
N THR A 189 6.02 2.24 -18.85
CA THR A 189 4.56 2.16 -18.70
C THR A 189 3.89 1.76 -20.02
N ILE A 190 4.30 2.36 -21.14
CA ILE A 190 3.77 2.04 -22.48
C ILE A 190 4.05 0.59 -22.85
N LEU A 191 5.30 0.12 -22.69
CA LEU A 191 5.67 -1.27 -22.95
C LEU A 191 4.90 -2.26 -22.07
N GLY A 192 4.73 -1.93 -20.79
CA GLY A 192 3.91 -2.70 -19.86
C GLY A 192 2.45 -2.81 -20.31
N LEU A 193 1.84 -1.69 -20.71
CA LEU A 193 0.45 -1.66 -21.21
C LEU A 193 0.29 -2.45 -22.51
N LEU A 194 1.24 -2.35 -23.44
CA LEU A 194 1.21 -3.12 -24.69
C LEU A 194 1.28 -4.62 -24.43
N ALA A 195 2.20 -5.06 -23.55
CA ALA A 195 2.28 -6.47 -23.15
C ALA A 195 0.97 -6.95 -22.50
N MET A 196 0.36 -6.12 -21.67
CA MET A 196 -0.92 -6.41 -21.03
C MET A 196 -2.10 -6.46 -21.98
N MET A 197 -2.11 -5.64 -23.03
CA MET A 197 -3.15 -5.68 -24.05
C MET A 197 -3.19 -7.05 -24.74
N VAL A 198 -2.01 -7.61 -25.06
CA VAL A 198 -1.91 -8.96 -25.66
C VAL A 198 -2.43 -10.02 -24.71
N VAL A 199 -2.03 -9.98 -23.42
CA VAL A 199 -2.50 -10.97 -22.43
C VAL A 199 -3.99 -10.84 -22.17
N ALA A 200 -4.50 -9.62 -22.03
CA ALA A 200 -5.93 -9.37 -21.82
C ALA A 200 -6.76 -9.84 -23.01
N ALA A 201 -6.30 -9.61 -24.25
CA ALA A 201 -6.95 -10.10 -25.46
C ALA A 201 -6.96 -11.64 -25.52
N PHE A 202 -5.85 -12.29 -25.19
CA PHE A 202 -5.77 -13.76 -25.11
C PHE A 202 -6.73 -14.31 -24.04
N PHE A 203 -6.74 -13.71 -22.85
CA PHE A 203 -7.62 -14.12 -21.75
C PHE A 203 -9.10 -13.91 -22.09
N ALA A 204 -9.44 -12.76 -22.67
CA ALA A 204 -10.80 -12.46 -23.14
C ALA A 204 -11.25 -13.44 -24.23
N GLY A 205 -10.38 -13.74 -25.20
CA GLY A 205 -10.66 -14.69 -26.27
C GLY A 205 -10.89 -16.10 -25.72
N LEU A 206 -10.04 -16.56 -24.80
CA LEU A 206 -10.17 -17.88 -24.17
C LEU A 206 -11.48 -17.98 -23.37
N LEU A 207 -11.78 -17.00 -22.52
CA LEU A 207 -13.03 -16.97 -21.76
C LEU A 207 -14.25 -16.91 -22.70
N GLY A 208 -14.20 -16.06 -23.72
CA GLY A 208 -15.27 -15.96 -24.72
C GLY A 208 -15.54 -17.28 -25.44
N LEU A 209 -14.49 -18.00 -25.85
CA LEU A 209 -14.62 -19.32 -26.48
C LEU A 209 -15.25 -20.35 -25.53
N VAL A 210 -14.82 -20.37 -24.26
CA VAL A 210 -15.39 -21.27 -23.23
C VAL A 210 -16.86 -20.94 -22.99
N THR A 211 -17.21 -19.65 -22.88
CA THR A 211 -18.59 -19.20 -22.70
C THR A 211 -19.46 -19.55 -23.90
N ILE A 212 -18.98 -19.35 -25.14
CA ILE A 212 -19.73 -19.73 -26.35
C ILE A 212 -19.91 -21.25 -26.43
N ALA A 213 -18.87 -22.04 -26.14
CA ALA A 213 -18.96 -23.49 -26.15
C ALA A 213 -19.98 -23.99 -25.11
N TRP A 214 -20.00 -23.37 -23.94
CA TRP A 214 -20.94 -23.68 -22.87
C TRP A 214 -22.38 -23.33 -23.27
N GLN A 215 -22.62 -22.12 -23.78
CA GLN A 215 -23.95 -21.70 -24.25
C GLN A 215 -24.51 -22.59 -25.37
N ARG A 216 -23.64 -23.17 -26.20
CA ARG A 216 -24.02 -24.12 -27.25
C ARG A 216 -24.21 -25.56 -26.75
N GLY A 217 -24.03 -25.81 -25.45
CA GLY A 217 -24.11 -27.15 -24.86
C GLY A 217 -22.96 -28.09 -25.28
N ILE A 218 -21.88 -27.55 -25.86
CA ILE A 218 -20.71 -28.35 -26.28
C ILE A 218 -19.92 -28.82 -25.07
N VAL A 219 -19.81 -27.96 -24.05
CA VAL A 219 -19.11 -28.26 -22.79
C VAL A 219 -20.08 -28.17 -21.61
N GLY A 220 -20.01 -29.14 -20.70
CA GLY A 220 -20.78 -29.12 -19.46
C GLY A 220 -20.23 -28.11 -18.44
N GLU A 221 -21.05 -27.75 -17.45
CA GLU A 221 -20.71 -26.78 -16.39
C GLU A 221 -19.43 -27.15 -15.61
N GLN A 222 -19.22 -28.44 -15.36
CA GLN A 222 -18.03 -28.94 -14.66
C GLN A 222 -16.74 -28.66 -15.44
N LEU A 223 -16.79 -28.83 -16.76
CA LEU A 223 -15.63 -28.58 -17.63
C LEU A 223 -15.33 -27.08 -17.71
N VAL A 224 -16.35 -26.23 -17.82
CA VAL A 224 -16.19 -24.76 -17.78
C VAL A 224 -15.50 -24.33 -16.49
N THR A 225 -16.01 -24.83 -15.35
CA THR A 225 -15.44 -24.56 -14.03
C THR A 225 -13.98 -24.99 -13.96
N PHE A 226 -13.68 -26.22 -14.40
CA PHE A 226 -12.33 -26.74 -14.43
C PHE A 226 -11.40 -25.86 -15.27
N ILE A 227 -11.82 -25.47 -16.48
CA ILE A 227 -11.02 -24.61 -17.36
C ILE A 227 -10.76 -23.26 -16.70
N VAL A 228 -11.79 -22.58 -16.16
CA VAL A 228 -11.63 -21.27 -15.51
C VAL A 228 -10.67 -21.35 -14.32
N VAL A 229 -10.85 -22.34 -13.44
CA VAL A 229 -9.98 -22.55 -12.28
C VAL A 229 -8.55 -22.89 -12.72
N PHE A 230 -8.38 -23.76 -13.72
CA PHE A 230 -7.07 -24.13 -14.28
C PHE A 230 -6.35 -22.93 -14.88
N VAL A 231 -7.06 -22.08 -15.63
CA VAL A 231 -6.48 -20.87 -16.21
C VAL A 231 -6.02 -19.93 -15.09
N ILE A 232 -6.86 -19.68 -14.07
CA ILE A 232 -6.47 -18.88 -12.90
C ILE A 232 -5.20 -19.46 -12.26
N ILE A 233 -5.16 -20.78 -12.02
CA ILE A 233 -3.99 -21.45 -11.46
C ILE A 233 -2.73 -21.18 -12.28
N LEU A 234 -2.83 -21.38 -13.59
CA LEU A 234 -1.72 -21.26 -14.51
C LEU A 234 -1.14 -19.84 -14.47
N PHE A 235 -2.00 -18.82 -14.48
CA PHE A 235 -1.56 -17.43 -14.37
C PHE A 235 -0.88 -17.14 -13.03
N PHE A 236 -1.45 -17.57 -11.91
CA PHE A 236 -0.80 -17.42 -10.60
C PHE A 236 0.56 -18.13 -10.55
N TYR A 237 0.68 -19.31 -11.14
CA TYR A 237 1.95 -20.02 -11.25
C TYR A 237 2.98 -19.22 -12.06
N VAL A 238 2.60 -18.74 -13.25
CA VAL A 238 3.46 -17.90 -14.10
C VAL A 238 3.89 -16.64 -13.38
N LEU A 239 2.98 -15.97 -12.67
CA LEU A 239 3.26 -14.76 -11.89
C LEU A 239 4.30 -15.00 -10.80
N ILE A 240 4.15 -16.09 -10.06
CA ILE A 240 5.09 -16.44 -8.98
C ILE A 240 6.45 -16.81 -9.57
N TRP A 241 6.48 -17.53 -10.69
CA TRP A 241 7.70 -17.84 -11.42
C TRP A 241 8.40 -16.55 -11.89
N LEU A 242 7.65 -15.62 -12.49
CA LEU A 242 8.13 -14.29 -12.86
C LEU A 242 8.54 -13.44 -11.65
N ARG A 243 8.03 -13.68 -10.44
CA ARG A 243 8.44 -12.87 -9.28
C ARG A 243 9.70 -13.40 -8.60
N THR A 244 9.88 -14.72 -8.56
CA THR A 244 10.87 -15.35 -7.68
C THR A 244 12.22 -15.65 -8.33
N ALA A 245 12.30 -15.73 -9.67
CA ALA A 245 13.50 -16.00 -10.49
C ALA A 245 14.37 -17.21 -10.09
N SER A 246 14.02 -17.92 -9.02
CA SER A 246 14.74 -19.00 -8.37
C SER A 246 13.72 -20.07 -7.94
N LYS A 247 14.15 -21.30 -7.67
CA LYS A 247 13.25 -22.42 -7.33
C LYS A 247 12.86 -22.44 -5.84
N PRO A 248 11.73 -21.83 -5.43
CA PRO A 248 10.98 -22.40 -4.30
C PRO A 248 9.48 -22.50 -4.64
N ILE A 249 9.12 -23.53 -5.41
CA ILE A 249 7.76 -23.82 -5.89
C ILE A 249 6.81 -24.24 -4.75
N ARG A 250 7.29 -24.67 -3.57
CA ARG A 250 6.46 -25.42 -2.60
C ARG A 250 5.38 -24.59 -1.88
N LEU A 251 5.69 -23.39 -1.39
CA LEU A 251 4.72 -22.59 -0.62
C LEU A 251 3.65 -21.97 -1.51
N SER A 252 4.08 -21.48 -2.68
CA SER A 252 3.17 -20.98 -3.71
C SER A 252 2.23 -22.06 -4.20
N LEU A 253 2.71 -23.29 -4.37
CA LEU A 253 1.84 -24.41 -4.74
C LEU A 253 0.80 -24.72 -3.65
N ILE A 254 1.16 -24.64 -2.36
CA ILE A 254 0.19 -24.86 -1.26
C ILE A 254 -0.90 -23.78 -1.28
N LEU A 255 -0.51 -22.51 -1.41
CA LEU A 255 -1.48 -21.41 -1.47
C LEU A 255 -2.37 -21.50 -2.71
N LEU A 256 -1.80 -21.90 -3.84
CA LEU A 256 -2.51 -22.17 -5.07
C LEU A 256 -3.50 -23.33 -4.89
N VAL A 257 -3.07 -24.44 -4.30
CA VAL A 257 -3.93 -25.59 -3.98
C VAL A 257 -5.06 -25.18 -3.03
N LEU A 258 -4.80 -24.34 -2.04
CA LEU A 258 -5.82 -23.85 -1.12
C LEU A 258 -6.85 -22.97 -1.85
N LEU A 259 -6.39 -22.03 -2.67
CA LEU A 259 -7.26 -21.19 -3.51
C LEU A 259 -8.14 -22.06 -4.42
N VAL A 260 -7.55 -23.08 -5.03
CA VAL A 260 -8.22 -24.02 -5.92
C VAL A 260 -9.22 -24.89 -5.18
N ALA A 261 -8.84 -25.40 -4.01
CA ALA A 261 -9.75 -26.16 -3.18
C ALA A 261 -10.96 -25.29 -2.77
N THR A 262 -10.73 -24.03 -2.40
CA THR A 262 -11.81 -23.08 -2.11
C THR A 262 -12.69 -22.82 -3.33
N LEU A 263 -12.09 -22.58 -4.51
CA LEU A 263 -12.84 -22.39 -5.75
C LEU A 263 -13.65 -23.65 -6.09
N LEU A 264 -13.06 -24.85 -6.03
CA LEU A 264 -13.75 -26.09 -6.35
C LEU A 264 -14.88 -26.43 -5.37
N THR A 265 -14.72 -26.15 -4.08
CA THR A 265 -15.79 -26.40 -3.09
C THR A 265 -16.92 -25.39 -3.18
N THR A 266 -16.67 -24.13 -3.55
CA THR A 266 -17.75 -23.17 -3.79
C THR A 266 -18.51 -23.45 -5.09
N PHE A 267 -17.87 -24.14 -6.03
CA PHE A 267 -18.45 -24.51 -7.33
C PHE A 267 -19.25 -25.82 -7.33
N ASP A 268 -19.55 -26.43 -6.18
CA ASP A 268 -20.31 -27.69 -6.09
C ASP A 268 -21.48 -27.75 -7.10
N GLY A 269 -21.42 -28.75 -7.98
CA GLY A 269 -22.06 -28.84 -9.30
C GLY A 269 -23.60 -28.97 -9.31
N ARG A 270 -24.25 -28.42 -8.30
CA ARG A 270 -25.71 -28.30 -8.16
C ARG A 270 -26.22 -26.90 -8.49
N ALA A 271 -25.33 -25.94 -8.77
CA ALA A 271 -25.70 -24.61 -9.23
C ALA A 271 -26.00 -24.68 -10.73
N GLY A 272 -27.19 -25.14 -11.11
CA GLY A 272 -27.60 -25.17 -12.52
C GLY A 272 -27.52 -23.77 -13.13
N TYR A 273 -26.56 -23.54 -14.01
CA TYR A 273 -26.38 -22.30 -14.74
C TYR A 273 -27.46 -22.25 -15.84
N GLY A 274 -28.60 -21.63 -15.53
CA GLY A 274 -29.64 -21.39 -16.53
C GLY A 274 -31.07 -21.49 -16.01
N VAL A 275 -31.33 -22.25 -14.94
CA VAL A 275 -32.69 -22.36 -14.37
C VAL A 275 -32.98 -21.21 -13.40
N HIS A 276 -31.94 -20.60 -12.82
CA HIS A 276 -32.03 -19.46 -11.92
C HIS A 276 -30.96 -18.41 -12.25
N MET A 277 -31.08 -17.70 -13.38
CA MET A 277 -30.33 -16.45 -13.54
C MET A 277 -30.62 -15.56 -12.33
N GLY A 278 -29.60 -15.27 -11.53
CA GLY A 278 -29.72 -14.54 -10.28
C GLY A 278 -29.44 -15.35 -9.01
N GLY A 279 -29.38 -16.68 -9.09
CA GLY A 279 -29.13 -17.51 -7.90
C GLY A 279 -27.87 -17.09 -7.13
N ARG A 280 -27.97 -17.06 -5.80
CA ARG A 280 -26.91 -16.61 -4.89
C ARG A 280 -25.55 -17.31 -5.09
N ARG A 281 -25.56 -18.61 -5.42
CA ARG A 281 -24.32 -19.36 -5.70
C ARG A 281 -23.60 -18.82 -6.95
N LEU A 282 -24.38 -18.47 -7.97
CA LEU A 282 -23.86 -17.85 -9.19
C LEU A 282 -23.25 -16.48 -8.89
N LEU A 283 -23.87 -15.68 -8.00
CA LEU A 283 -23.31 -14.41 -7.55
C LEU A 283 -21.92 -14.58 -6.92
N VAL A 284 -21.80 -15.46 -5.91
CA VAL A 284 -20.52 -15.68 -5.21
C VAL A 284 -19.44 -16.16 -6.19
N ASN A 285 -19.75 -17.16 -7.02
CA ASN A 285 -18.81 -17.69 -7.99
C ASN A 285 -18.37 -16.63 -9.01
N SER A 286 -19.30 -15.80 -9.48
CA SER A 286 -18.99 -14.71 -10.42
C SER A 286 -18.10 -13.65 -9.76
N VAL A 287 -18.42 -13.22 -8.55
CA VAL A 287 -17.59 -12.25 -7.80
C VAL A 287 -16.19 -12.81 -7.55
N MET A 288 -16.06 -14.10 -7.22
CA MET A 288 -14.76 -14.76 -7.07
C MET A 288 -13.98 -14.78 -8.39
N ILE A 289 -14.61 -15.13 -9.51
CA ILE A 289 -13.98 -15.11 -10.83
C ILE A 289 -13.55 -13.69 -11.20
N PHE A 290 -14.41 -12.70 -11.01
CA PHE A 290 -14.10 -11.29 -11.31
C PHE A 290 -12.92 -10.81 -10.49
N THR A 291 -12.92 -11.11 -9.19
CA THR A 291 -11.84 -10.76 -8.27
C THR A 291 -10.54 -11.45 -8.66
N ALA A 292 -10.56 -12.75 -8.94
CA ALA A 292 -9.37 -13.49 -9.38
C ALA A 292 -8.83 -12.96 -10.72
N SER A 293 -9.71 -12.65 -11.66
CA SER A 293 -9.34 -12.10 -12.97
C SER A 293 -8.72 -10.70 -12.83
N PHE A 294 -9.31 -9.84 -11.99
CA PHE A 294 -8.73 -8.55 -11.63
C PHE A 294 -7.33 -8.72 -11.03
N LEU A 295 -7.16 -9.64 -10.07
CA LEU A 295 -5.88 -9.91 -9.43
C LEU A 295 -4.82 -10.36 -10.42
N ILE A 296 -5.17 -11.22 -11.38
CA ILE A 296 -4.27 -11.67 -12.45
C ILE A 296 -3.86 -10.48 -13.32
N LEU A 297 -4.82 -9.70 -13.82
CA LEU A 297 -4.54 -8.54 -14.68
C LEU A 297 -3.66 -7.52 -13.95
N TYR A 298 -4.00 -7.18 -12.71
CA TYR A 298 -3.26 -6.24 -11.88
C TYR A 298 -1.84 -6.74 -11.60
N ALA A 299 -1.69 -7.95 -11.07
CA ALA A 299 -0.40 -8.48 -10.66
C ALA A 299 0.53 -8.79 -11.84
N LEU A 300 -0.02 -9.19 -13.00
CA LEU A 300 0.78 -9.43 -14.21
C LEU A 300 1.33 -8.14 -14.77
N ALA A 301 0.48 -7.14 -14.91
CA ALA A 301 0.85 -5.80 -15.34
C ALA A 301 1.94 -5.22 -14.45
N PHE A 302 1.76 -5.36 -13.13
CA PHE A 302 2.76 -4.98 -12.14
C PHE A 302 4.08 -5.71 -12.35
N THR A 303 4.05 -7.05 -12.39
CA THR A 303 5.27 -7.88 -12.40
C THR A 303 6.10 -7.68 -13.66
N ILE A 304 5.45 -7.61 -14.83
CA ILE A 304 6.12 -7.38 -16.11
C ILE A 304 6.77 -6.00 -16.10
N THR A 305 6.01 -4.96 -15.77
CA THR A 305 6.49 -3.58 -15.82
C THR A 305 7.55 -3.30 -14.74
N TYR A 306 7.42 -3.91 -13.56
CA TYR A 306 8.39 -3.77 -12.47
C TYR A 306 9.78 -4.22 -12.91
N ARG A 307 9.85 -5.30 -13.70
CA ARG A 307 11.12 -5.80 -14.26
C ARG A 307 11.71 -4.89 -15.33
N ILE A 308 10.88 -4.17 -16.07
CA ILE A 308 11.31 -3.33 -17.20
C ILE A 308 11.72 -1.93 -16.72
N ALA A 309 10.91 -1.33 -15.86
CA ALA A 309 10.95 0.09 -15.57
C ALA A 309 10.81 0.44 -14.08
N GLY A 310 10.79 -0.57 -13.22
CA GLY A 310 10.73 -0.38 -11.78
C GLY A 310 9.31 -0.14 -11.23
N PRO A 311 9.22 0.21 -9.93
CA PRO A 311 8.00 0.09 -9.14
C PRO A 311 6.90 1.11 -9.49
N ARG A 312 7.26 2.36 -9.81
CA ARG A 312 6.28 3.41 -10.09
C ARG A 312 5.57 3.21 -11.43
N PRO A 313 6.29 3.02 -12.57
CA PRO A 313 5.64 2.63 -13.82
C PRO A 313 4.80 1.36 -13.67
N ALA A 314 5.25 0.40 -12.86
CA ALA A 314 4.52 -0.82 -12.58
C ALA A 314 3.21 -0.60 -11.84
N ALA A 315 3.20 0.26 -10.82
CA ALA A 315 1.98 0.61 -10.09
C ALA A 315 0.96 1.28 -11.01
N LEU A 316 1.40 2.22 -11.85
CA LEU A 316 0.52 2.91 -12.81
C LEU A 316 -0.03 1.95 -13.88
N THR A 317 0.84 1.10 -14.43
CA THR A 317 0.43 0.09 -15.41
C THR A 317 -0.56 -0.90 -14.81
N ALA A 318 -0.32 -1.36 -13.57
CA ALA A 318 -1.23 -2.26 -12.85
C ALA A 318 -2.58 -1.61 -12.56
N LEU A 319 -2.60 -0.34 -12.17
CA LEU A 319 -3.82 0.44 -11.96
C LEU A 319 -4.68 0.44 -13.22
N ILE A 320 -4.09 0.76 -14.37
CA ILE A 320 -4.79 0.85 -15.67
C ILE A 320 -5.21 -0.54 -16.15
N ALA A 321 -4.29 -1.51 -16.16
CA ALA A 321 -4.55 -2.86 -16.65
C ALA A 321 -5.60 -3.59 -15.81
N GLY A 322 -5.64 -3.35 -14.49
CA GLY A 322 -6.67 -3.88 -13.60
C GLY A 322 -8.09 -3.48 -14.04
N GLN A 323 -8.26 -2.32 -14.68
CA GLN A 323 -9.55 -1.85 -15.16
C GLN A 323 -10.09 -2.61 -16.38
N ALA A 324 -9.22 -3.36 -17.08
CA ALA A 324 -9.66 -4.22 -18.18
C ALA A 324 -10.64 -5.31 -17.73
N ILE A 325 -10.77 -5.56 -16.41
CA ILE A 325 -11.80 -6.44 -15.86
C ILE A 325 -13.22 -6.03 -16.30
N HIS A 326 -13.51 -4.73 -16.41
CA HIS A 326 -14.83 -4.26 -16.80
C HIS A 326 -15.20 -4.65 -18.23
N LEU A 327 -14.20 -4.67 -19.13
CA LEU A 327 -14.39 -5.16 -20.50
C LEU A 327 -14.71 -6.65 -20.49
N LEU A 328 -13.95 -7.45 -19.71
CA LEU A 328 -14.19 -8.90 -19.59
C LEU A 328 -15.59 -9.21 -19.06
N ILE A 329 -16.04 -8.48 -18.03
CA ILE A 329 -17.40 -8.63 -17.50
C ILE A 329 -18.43 -8.20 -18.54
N GLY A 330 -18.22 -7.08 -19.23
CA GLY A 330 -19.12 -6.57 -20.28
C GLY A 330 -19.26 -7.51 -21.48
N PHE A 331 -18.18 -8.19 -21.87
CA PHE A 331 -18.23 -9.24 -22.90
C PHE A 331 -18.99 -10.48 -22.44
N THR A 332 -18.93 -10.80 -21.15
CA THR A 332 -19.58 -12.00 -20.59
C THR A 332 -21.06 -11.76 -20.27
N PHE A 333 -21.40 -10.55 -19.83
CA PHE A 333 -22.73 -10.18 -19.33
C PHE A 333 -23.24 -8.93 -20.06
N SER A 334 -24.20 -9.10 -20.98
CA SER A 334 -24.79 -7.99 -21.74
C SER A 334 -25.50 -6.95 -20.88
N LEU A 335 -25.99 -7.34 -19.70
CA LEU A 335 -26.63 -6.44 -18.73
C LEU A 335 -25.62 -5.54 -18.00
N TYR A 336 -24.32 -5.86 -18.06
CA TYR A 336 -23.29 -5.09 -17.39
C TYR A 336 -23.00 -3.81 -18.15
N ALA A 337 -23.35 -2.65 -17.57
CA ALA A 337 -23.08 -1.33 -18.12
C ALA A 337 -21.58 -0.97 -18.01
N TRP A 338 -20.74 -1.73 -18.71
CA TRP A 338 -19.28 -1.66 -18.59
C TRP A 338 -18.70 -0.26 -18.80
N PRO A 339 -19.20 0.63 -19.68
CA PRO A 339 -18.61 1.96 -19.83
C PRO A 339 -18.76 2.80 -18.56
N THR A 340 -19.94 2.77 -17.94
CA THR A 340 -20.23 3.50 -16.69
C THR A 340 -19.39 2.94 -15.54
N GLN A 341 -19.33 1.62 -15.42
CA GLN A 341 -18.57 0.94 -14.38
C GLN A 341 -17.07 1.21 -14.50
N LEU A 342 -16.55 1.18 -15.74
CA LEU A 342 -15.18 1.53 -16.07
C LEU A 342 -14.86 2.97 -15.69
N LEU A 343 -15.74 3.93 -16.01
CA LEU A 343 -15.55 5.34 -15.66
C LEU A 343 -15.52 5.55 -14.14
N ILE A 344 -16.46 4.94 -13.41
CA ILE A 344 -16.51 5.03 -11.94
C ILE A 344 -15.26 4.41 -11.33
N SER A 345 -14.84 3.25 -11.83
CA SER A 345 -13.66 2.55 -11.35
C SER A 345 -12.37 3.35 -11.60
N PHE A 346 -12.20 3.91 -12.81
CA PHE A 346 -11.07 4.79 -13.11
C PHE A 346 -11.08 6.06 -12.26
N ALA A 347 -12.23 6.71 -12.09
CA ALA A 347 -12.36 7.90 -11.27
C ALA A 347 -11.95 7.62 -9.81
N ALA A 348 -12.44 6.53 -9.22
CA ALA A 348 -12.08 6.12 -7.87
C ALA A 348 -10.58 5.76 -7.76
N ALA A 349 -10.05 5.01 -8.73
CA ALA A 349 -8.64 4.61 -8.75
C ALA A 349 -7.71 5.83 -8.85
N LEU A 350 -8.00 6.77 -9.76
CA LEU A 350 -7.21 8.00 -9.95
C LEU A 350 -7.32 8.94 -8.77
N LEU A 351 -8.50 9.07 -8.16
CA LEU A 351 -8.70 9.90 -6.97
C LEU A 351 -7.82 9.42 -5.81
N ILE A 352 -7.79 8.11 -5.55
CA ILE A 352 -6.96 7.53 -4.49
C ILE A 352 -5.48 7.55 -4.86
N PHE A 353 -5.12 7.23 -6.10
CA PHE A 353 -3.73 7.24 -6.56
C PHE A 353 -3.11 8.65 -6.48
N SER A 354 -3.88 9.67 -6.87
CA SER A 354 -3.48 11.08 -6.77
C SER A 354 -3.45 11.62 -5.33
N ALA A 355 -3.92 10.86 -4.34
CA ALA A 355 -3.90 11.27 -2.94
C ALA A 355 -2.49 11.58 -2.44
N SER A 356 -1.47 10.91 -2.97
CA SER A 356 -0.07 11.25 -2.67
C SER A 356 0.30 12.71 -3.01
N TRP A 357 -0.39 13.34 -3.97
CA TRP A 357 -0.10 14.70 -4.43
C TRP A 357 -0.91 15.78 -3.70
N TRP A 358 -2.20 15.54 -3.45
CA TRP A 358 -3.07 16.53 -2.81
C TRP A 358 -3.19 16.35 -1.29
N ARG A 359 -2.89 15.17 -0.74
CA ARG A 359 -2.91 14.97 0.72
C ARG A 359 -2.02 15.98 1.45
N PRO A 360 -0.77 16.25 1.03
CA PRO A 360 0.07 17.22 1.72
C PRO A 360 -0.55 18.62 1.74
N LEU A 361 -1.35 18.99 0.73
CA LEU A 361 -2.09 20.25 0.69
C LEU A 361 -3.27 20.24 1.67
N LEU A 362 -4.03 19.15 1.75
CA LEU A 362 -5.17 19.03 2.66
C LEU A 362 -4.75 18.92 4.13
N THR A 363 -3.64 18.24 4.42
CA THR A 363 -3.15 18.09 5.80
C THR A 363 -2.37 19.31 6.28
N PHE A 364 -1.87 20.15 5.37
CA PHE A 364 -1.04 21.30 5.71
C PHE A 364 -1.69 22.24 6.73
N PRO A 365 -2.95 22.69 6.63
CA PRO A 365 -3.53 23.62 7.61
C PRO A 365 -3.58 23.03 9.02
N ILE A 366 -3.90 21.73 9.14
CA ILE A 366 -3.97 21.03 10.42
C ILE A 366 -2.56 20.86 11.01
N GLN A 367 -1.60 20.46 10.18
CA GLN A 367 -0.21 20.28 10.59
C GLN A 367 0.47 21.62 10.94
N SER A 368 0.15 22.71 10.25
CA SER A 368 0.62 24.05 10.59
C SER A 368 0.01 24.56 11.91
N ALA A 369 -1.27 24.30 12.16
CA ALA A 369 -1.88 24.61 13.46
C ALA A 369 -1.22 23.80 14.59
N TRP A 370 -0.89 22.53 14.34
CA TRP A 370 -0.13 21.68 15.26
C TRP A 370 1.29 22.23 15.51
N HIS A 371 2.00 22.66 14.47
CA HIS A 371 3.31 23.32 14.60
C HIS A 371 3.22 24.54 15.52
N THR A 372 2.30 25.47 15.26
CA THR A 372 2.11 26.67 16.07
C THR A 372 1.83 26.34 17.54
N PHE A 373 1.00 25.33 17.79
CA PHE A 373 0.72 24.85 19.14
C PHE A 373 1.98 24.33 19.85
N LEU A 374 2.78 23.50 19.17
CA LEU A 374 4.03 22.97 19.72
C LEU A 374 5.04 24.09 20.00
N TRP A 375 5.20 25.01 19.06
CA TRP A 375 6.13 26.14 19.17
C TRP A 375 5.78 27.08 20.34
N GLN A 376 4.51 27.49 20.44
CA GLN A 376 4.04 28.31 21.56
C GLN A 376 4.20 27.59 22.91
N SER A 377 3.94 26.28 22.93
CA SER A 377 4.12 25.45 24.12
C SER A 377 5.59 25.36 24.55
N ASP A 378 6.52 25.23 23.62
CA ASP A 378 7.96 25.18 23.90
C ASP A 378 8.55 26.55 24.29
N GLN A 379 8.01 27.65 23.77
CA GLN A 379 8.40 29.00 24.20
C GLN A 379 8.14 29.26 25.68
N GLY A 380 6.99 28.81 26.19
CA GLY A 380 6.62 28.95 27.60
C GLY A 380 7.32 27.96 28.54
N ARG A 381 8.03 26.96 28.01
CA ARG A 381 8.73 25.93 28.79
C ARG A 381 10.11 26.39 29.23
N GLY A 382 10.44 26.18 30.50
CA GLY A 382 11.79 26.40 31.02
C GLY A 382 12.80 25.38 30.47
N ALA A 383 14.10 25.69 30.54
CA ALA A 383 15.18 24.85 29.99
C ALA A 383 15.26 23.44 30.60
N THR A 384 14.73 23.23 31.81
CA THR A 384 14.67 21.90 32.45
C THR A 384 13.50 21.05 31.98
N ALA A 385 12.50 21.65 31.33
CA ALA A 385 11.34 20.94 30.81
C ALA A 385 11.70 20.16 29.55
N VAL A 386 10.87 19.18 29.23
CA VAL A 386 11.04 18.37 28.02
C VAL A 386 10.50 19.14 26.81
N PRO A 387 11.28 19.32 25.73
CA PRO A 387 10.78 19.93 24.50
C PRO A 387 9.74 19.02 23.84
N LEU A 388 8.67 19.61 23.32
CA LEU A 388 7.64 18.91 22.57
C LEU A 388 8.01 18.74 21.08
N TYR A 389 9.10 19.37 20.64
CA TYR A 389 9.57 19.38 19.27
C TYR A 389 9.60 18.01 18.57
N HIS A 390 9.95 16.93 19.27
CA HIS A 390 9.94 15.56 18.73
C HIS A 390 8.57 15.08 18.20
N HIS A 391 7.46 15.73 18.56
CA HIS A 391 6.11 15.42 18.04
C HIS A 391 5.78 16.17 16.74
N HIS A 392 6.69 17.00 16.24
CA HIS A 392 6.47 17.78 15.03
C HIS A 392 6.29 16.88 13.79
N SER A 393 5.39 17.27 12.89
CA SER A 393 5.05 16.51 11.67
C SER A 393 6.24 16.24 10.76
N ALA A 394 7.25 17.12 10.79
CA ALA A 394 8.51 16.94 10.07
C ALA A 394 9.28 15.65 10.44
N PHE A 395 8.99 15.03 11.58
CA PHE A 395 9.64 13.80 12.03
C PHE A 395 8.87 12.52 11.70
N TRP A 396 7.62 12.63 11.27
CA TRP A 396 6.77 11.45 11.01
C TRP A 396 5.96 11.47 9.72
N ASP A 397 5.88 12.59 9.00
CA ASP A 397 5.22 12.70 7.69
C ASP A 397 6.24 12.90 6.57
N ASP A 398 6.79 11.79 6.07
CA ASP A 398 7.78 11.81 4.98
C ASP A 398 7.20 12.37 3.66
N LEU A 399 5.87 12.32 3.51
CA LEU A 399 5.20 12.69 2.28
C LEU A 399 4.93 14.19 2.19
N GLN A 400 5.17 14.97 3.27
CA GLN A 400 5.21 16.42 3.16
C GLN A 400 6.57 16.89 2.62
N THR A 401 6.61 17.14 1.31
CA THR A 401 7.79 17.69 0.64
C THR A 401 7.86 19.22 0.68
N ARG A 402 6.76 19.90 1.06
CA ARG A 402 6.74 21.37 1.11
C ARG A 402 7.46 21.90 2.36
N PRO A 403 8.20 23.02 2.25
CA PRO A 403 8.77 23.69 3.41
C PRO A 403 7.73 24.02 4.48
N TRP A 404 8.02 23.65 5.74
CA TRP A 404 7.23 24.04 6.91
C TRP A 404 7.62 25.46 7.39
N PRO A 405 6.73 26.47 7.28
CA PRO A 405 7.05 27.80 7.77
C PRO A 405 7.35 27.79 9.27
N GLY A 406 8.46 28.40 9.68
CA GLY A 406 8.90 28.52 11.08
C GLY A 406 9.49 27.26 11.72
N LEU A 407 9.70 26.19 10.94
CA LEU A 407 10.39 25.00 11.43
C LEU A 407 11.84 25.29 11.83
N ASP A 408 12.51 26.15 11.09
CA ASP A 408 13.86 26.67 11.36
C ASP A 408 13.91 27.48 12.65
N GLU A 409 12.96 28.39 12.86
CA GLU A 409 12.88 29.19 14.08
C GLU A 409 12.60 28.35 15.33
N HIS A 410 11.72 27.34 15.22
CA HIS A 410 11.50 26.37 16.29
C HIS A 410 12.75 25.52 16.53
N LEU A 411 13.49 25.14 15.47
CA LEU A 411 14.74 24.41 15.61
C LEU A 411 15.83 25.24 16.31
N VAL A 412 15.97 26.53 15.98
CA VAL A 412 16.88 27.46 16.66
C VAL A 412 16.53 27.54 18.15
N LEU A 413 15.25 27.73 18.48
CA LEU A 413 14.78 27.74 19.88
C LEU A 413 15.18 26.46 20.63
N VAL A 414 15.06 25.31 19.98
CA VAL A 414 15.40 24.01 20.57
C VAL A 414 16.91 23.83 20.69
N LEU A 415 17.70 24.26 19.71
CA LEU A 415 19.17 24.22 19.76
C LEU A 415 19.71 25.10 20.90
N GLU A 416 19.10 26.25 21.17
CA GLU A 416 19.51 27.15 22.26
C GLU A 416 19.15 26.60 23.65
N ARG A 417 17.92 26.09 23.81
CA ARG A 417 17.42 25.65 25.13
C ARG A 417 17.76 24.21 25.46
N TRP A 418 17.85 23.34 24.45
CA TRP A 418 18.06 21.90 24.57
C TRP A 418 19.05 21.39 23.52
N PRO A 419 20.34 21.74 23.62
CA PRO A 419 21.32 21.53 22.55
C PRO A 419 21.45 20.07 22.10
N GLU A 420 21.39 19.09 23.02
CA GLU A 420 21.45 17.67 22.67
C GLU A 420 20.23 17.17 21.87
N GLU A 421 19.05 17.73 22.14
CA GLU A 421 17.83 17.41 21.39
C GLU A 421 17.85 18.12 20.04
N GLY A 422 18.22 19.40 20.03
CA GLY A 422 18.33 20.20 18.81
C GLY A 422 19.32 19.62 17.83
N GLN A 423 20.47 19.13 18.30
CA GLN A 423 21.47 18.50 17.43
C GLN A 423 20.94 17.22 16.78
N ARG A 424 20.25 16.36 17.54
CA ARG A 424 19.64 15.14 16.99
C ARG A 424 18.57 15.46 15.94
N ALA A 425 17.76 16.48 16.21
CA ALA A 425 16.75 16.92 15.26
C ALA A 425 17.37 17.53 13.99
N LEU A 426 18.44 18.32 14.14
CA LEU A 426 19.20 18.88 13.03
C LEU A 426 19.77 17.77 12.14
N ASP A 427 20.45 16.77 12.73
CA ASP A 427 21.06 15.65 12.00
C ASP A 427 20.01 14.83 11.22
N TYR A 428 18.83 14.62 11.81
CA TYR A 428 17.70 13.98 11.14
C TYR A 428 17.21 14.83 9.96
N LEU A 429 16.94 16.11 10.19
CA LEU A 429 16.34 17.00 9.18
C LEU A 429 17.29 17.25 7.99
N LEU A 430 18.60 17.24 8.19
CA LEU A 430 19.59 17.32 7.10
C LEU A 430 19.43 16.21 6.06
N ASN A 431 18.92 15.05 6.46
CA ASN A 431 18.69 13.89 5.59
C ASN A 431 17.21 13.75 5.15
N SER A 432 16.36 14.73 5.48
CA SER A 432 14.93 14.70 5.16
C SER A 432 14.56 15.71 4.06
N PRO A 433 13.31 15.67 3.54
CA PRO A 433 12.81 16.71 2.65
C PRO A 433 12.87 18.13 3.25
N GLN A 434 12.97 18.24 4.58
CA GLN A 434 12.99 19.49 5.33
C GLN A 434 14.43 19.99 5.62
N ARG A 435 15.43 19.50 4.89
CA ARG A 435 16.85 19.90 5.00
C ARG A 435 17.11 21.41 4.94
N TRP A 436 16.23 22.17 4.31
CA TRP A 436 16.34 23.63 4.24
C TRP A 436 16.25 24.25 5.64
N ALA A 437 15.34 23.78 6.50
CA ALA A 437 15.14 24.32 7.84
C ALA A 437 16.34 24.05 8.73
N ALA A 438 16.93 22.85 8.62
CA ALA A 438 18.16 22.49 9.30
C ALA A 438 19.32 23.42 8.90
N ARG A 439 19.49 23.68 7.59
CA ARG A 439 20.54 24.58 7.09
C ARG A 439 20.34 26.01 7.58
N THR A 440 19.12 26.53 7.52
CA THR A 440 18.82 27.89 8.00
C THR A 440 19.06 28.02 9.51
N ALA A 441 18.58 27.07 10.30
CA ALA A 441 18.79 27.06 11.75
C ALA A 441 20.27 26.97 12.12
N GLN A 442 21.04 26.14 11.41
CA GLN A 442 22.49 26.03 11.61
C GLN A 442 23.19 27.36 11.34
N ILE A 443 22.88 28.02 10.22
CA ILE A 443 23.44 29.34 9.87
C ILE A 443 23.10 30.38 10.94
N GLU A 444 21.85 30.40 11.42
CA GLU A 444 21.40 31.35 12.45
C GLU A 444 22.13 31.12 13.79
N ILE A 445 22.26 29.87 14.23
CA ILE A 445 23.00 29.54 15.46
C ILE A 445 24.47 29.91 15.31
N ASP A 446 25.10 29.59 14.18
CA ASP A 446 26.49 29.95 13.91
C ASP A 446 26.69 31.47 13.90
N ALA A 447 25.74 32.24 13.32
CA ALA A 447 25.77 33.69 13.32
C ALA A 447 25.66 34.27 14.74
N ARG A 448 24.76 33.73 15.59
CA ARG A 448 24.62 34.13 16.99
C ARG A 448 25.87 33.82 17.80
N LEU A 449 26.47 32.65 17.58
CA LEU A 449 27.70 32.26 18.25
C LEU A 449 28.86 33.19 17.84
N LEU A 450 28.99 33.52 16.55
CA LEU A 450 29.98 34.49 16.07
C LEU A 450 29.76 35.88 16.67
N ALA A 451 28.50 36.32 16.79
CA ALA A 451 28.17 37.62 17.38
C ALA A 451 28.48 37.70 18.89
N ALA A 452 28.48 36.56 19.60
CA ALA A 452 28.80 36.48 21.02
C ALA A 452 30.31 36.41 21.32
N ILE A 453 31.16 36.20 20.30
CA ILE A 453 32.62 36.11 20.47
C ILE A 453 33.19 37.51 20.69
N ALA A 454 33.79 37.73 21.86
CA ALA A 454 34.46 38.99 22.21
C ALA A 454 35.97 39.00 21.92
N ASP A 455 36.56 37.83 21.60
CA ASP A 455 38.01 37.65 21.48
C ASP A 455 38.42 36.93 20.19
N VAL A 456 39.56 37.34 19.63
CA VAL A 456 40.15 36.82 18.39
C VAL A 456 40.56 35.35 18.53
N GLU A 457 40.99 34.91 19.72
CA GLU A 457 41.33 33.50 19.94
C GLU A 457 40.10 32.58 19.84
N ALA A 458 38.96 33.01 20.40
CA ALA A 458 37.69 32.31 20.27
C ALA A 458 37.17 32.29 18.82
N LEU A 459 37.43 33.35 18.04
CA LEU A 459 37.12 33.38 16.60
C LEU A 459 37.91 32.31 15.84
N ALA A 460 39.20 32.12 16.17
CA ALA A 460 40.05 31.10 15.54
C ALA A 460 39.55 29.67 15.84
N GLN A 461 39.11 29.41 17.08
CA GLN A 461 38.51 28.12 17.44
C GLN A 461 37.17 27.89 16.72
N MET A 462 36.37 28.94 16.53
CA MET A 462 35.10 28.83 15.79
C MET A 462 35.31 28.52 14.31
N HIS A 463 36.37 29.05 13.69
CA HIS A 463 36.71 28.73 12.29
C HIS A 463 36.90 27.22 12.07
N ILE A 464 37.56 26.52 13.00
CA ILE A 464 37.75 25.06 12.95
C ILE A 464 36.38 24.35 13.00
N ARG A 465 35.48 24.81 13.88
CA ARG A 465 34.14 24.23 14.02
C ARG A 465 33.29 24.44 12.77
N LEU A 466 33.26 25.65 12.22
CA LEU A 466 32.54 25.98 10.99
C LEU A 466 33.08 25.18 9.80
N GLY A 467 34.42 25.03 9.69
CA GLY A 467 35.04 24.21 8.64
C GLY A 467 34.75 22.72 8.73
N SER A 468 34.36 22.22 9.91
CA SER A 468 33.95 20.83 10.13
C SER A 468 32.45 20.56 9.92
N SER A 469 31.64 21.60 9.79
CA SER A 469 30.21 21.46 9.57
C SER A 469 29.95 20.90 8.16
N ASN A 470 29.04 19.93 8.05
CA ASN A 470 28.80 19.07 6.87
C ASN A 470 28.24 19.77 5.62
N PHE A 471 28.56 21.05 5.38
CA PHE A 471 28.29 21.71 4.11
C PHE A 471 29.28 21.20 3.05
N ALA A 472 29.07 19.97 2.57
CA ALA A 472 29.52 19.65 1.23
C ALA A 472 28.86 20.67 0.30
N GLY A 473 29.69 21.50 -0.34
CA GLY A 473 29.24 22.48 -1.33
C GLY A 473 28.37 21.83 -2.42
N PRO A 474 27.51 22.61 -3.07
CA PRO A 474 26.56 22.13 -4.07
C PRO A 474 27.21 21.33 -5.21
#